data_AF-A0A1Y0MX72-F1
#
_entry.id   AF-A0A1Y0MX72-F1
#
_cell.length_a   1.000
_cell.length_b   1.000
_cell.length_c   1.000
_cell.angle_alpha   90.00
_cell.angle_beta   90.00
_cell.angle_gamma   90.00
#
_symmetry.space_group_name_H-M   'P 1'
#
loop_
_entity.id
_entity.type
_entity.pdbx_description
1 polymer ?
#
loop_
_entity_poly.entity_id
_entity_poly.type
_entity_poly.pdbx_seq_one_letter_code
_entity_poly.pdbx_strand_id
1 'polypeptide(L)'
;MKNKILISLFTFIICVGCKSQVTQIKPENTRGVPVKEHIIQALLWQQNAAEYKALTYQAYNLAQFQLDKILTKNTFKKPIAIVTDIDETVLDNSPYSGKQVELDENYSSLRWTEWVNKKKAGVIPGALSFFKYAKSKGVEIFYISNRSSKQTKETIENLKLKGFPFADESHVILKNSNSEKETRRNYVRKTHEIVLFLGDNLSDFSSIFENRSTIQRNKSVDSLKTLFGKKYIVFPNPIYGDWETKGILEGKYKWTDFQKDSIRHKKILSY
;
A
#
# COMPACT_ATOMS: atom_id res chain seq x y z
N MET A 1 55.09 96.48 0.70
CA MET A 1 53.73 95.94 0.48
C MET A 1 53.88 94.50 0.00
N LYS A 2 53.39 93.54 0.78
CA LYS A 2 53.57 92.09 0.58
C LYS A 2 52.47 91.55 -0.33
N ASN A 3 52.80 91.03 -1.51
CA ASN A 3 51.86 90.27 -2.35
C ASN A 3 51.98 88.78 -2.04
N LYS A 4 51.00 88.24 -1.32
CA LYS A 4 50.82 86.79 -1.12
C LYS A 4 49.93 86.27 -2.26
N ILE A 5 50.48 85.39 -3.09
CA ILE A 5 49.71 84.65 -4.10
C ILE A 5 49.16 83.39 -3.41
N LEU A 6 47.83 83.32 -3.27
CA LEU A 6 47.11 82.19 -2.69
C LEU A 6 46.74 81.23 -3.84
N ILE A 7 47.44 80.10 -3.94
CA ILE A 7 47.12 79.04 -4.91
C ILE A 7 46.02 78.19 -4.29
N SER A 8 44.79 78.29 -4.82
CA SER A 8 43.67 77.44 -4.43
C SER A 8 43.72 76.13 -5.21
N LEU A 9 44.06 75.03 -4.53
CA LEU A 9 44.05 73.68 -5.09
C LEU A 9 42.61 73.14 -5.02
N PHE A 10 41.93 73.04 -6.16
CA PHE A 10 40.62 72.38 -6.24
C PHE A 10 40.82 70.87 -6.35
N THR A 11 40.70 70.17 -5.23
CA THR A 11 40.71 68.69 -5.19
C THR A 11 39.34 68.17 -5.61
N PHE A 12 39.20 67.71 -6.86
CA PHE A 12 37.97 67.09 -7.35
C PHE A 12 37.93 65.62 -6.91
N ILE A 13 37.27 65.32 -5.79
CA ILE A 13 37.03 63.94 -5.33
C ILE A 13 35.88 63.37 -6.17
N ILE A 14 36.23 62.51 -7.14
CA ILE A 14 35.24 61.72 -7.89
C ILE A 14 34.80 60.56 -6.99
N CYS A 15 33.66 60.74 -6.32
CA CYS A 15 32.97 59.64 -5.64
C CYS A 15 32.39 58.69 -6.69
N VAL A 16 33.14 57.66 -7.07
CA VAL A 16 32.62 56.52 -7.83
C VAL A 16 31.70 55.73 -6.91
N GLY A 17 30.39 56.03 -6.96
CA GLY A 17 29.38 55.25 -6.29
C GLY A 17 29.32 53.85 -6.90
N CYS A 18 29.81 52.84 -6.18
CA CYS A 18 29.45 51.46 -6.45
C CYS A 18 27.93 51.32 -6.32
N LYS A 19 27.21 51.33 -7.45
CA LYS A 19 25.88 50.71 -7.51
C LYS A 19 26.12 49.23 -7.29
N SER A 20 25.98 48.78 -6.04
CA SER A 20 25.74 47.36 -5.76
C SER A 20 24.48 46.98 -6.52
N GLN A 21 24.68 46.31 -7.65
CA GLN A 21 23.59 45.67 -8.36
C GLN A 21 23.12 44.56 -7.42
N VAL A 22 22.10 44.86 -6.63
CA VAL A 22 21.35 43.82 -5.93
C VAL A 22 20.74 42.99 -7.04
N THR A 23 21.43 41.92 -7.43
CA THR A 23 20.85 40.87 -8.22
C THR A 23 19.68 40.39 -7.38
N GLN A 24 18.46 40.81 -7.74
CA GLN A 24 17.27 40.15 -7.27
C GLN A 24 17.40 38.73 -7.81
N ILE A 25 17.94 37.83 -6.98
CA ILE A 25 17.74 36.41 -7.13
C ILE A 25 16.22 36.29 -7.11
N LYS A 26 15.61 36.10 -8.29
CA LYS A 26 14.22 35.64 -8.36
C LYS A 26 14.16 34.49 -7.37
N PRO A 27 13.24 34.48 -6.40
CA PRO A 27 13.11 33.34 -5.51
C PRO A 27 13.05 32.13 -6.42
N GLU A 28 14.09 31.29 -6.30
CA GLU A 28 14.12 30.01 -6.97
C GLU A 28 12.79 29.39 -6.61
N ASN A 29 11.99 29.07 -7.62
CA ASN A 29 10.65 28.56 -7.45
C ASN A 29 10.80 27.33 -6.55
N THR A 30 10.55 27.48 -5.24
CA THR A 30 10.70 26.40 -4.28
C THR A 30 9.60 25.42 -4.65
N ARG A 31 9.88 24.53 -5.60
CA ARG A 31 9.03 23.37 -5.84
C ARG A 31 8.99 22.67 -4.49
N GLY A 32 7.84 22.77 -3.83
CA GLY A 32 7.60 22.02 -2.61
C GLY A 32 7.90 20.55 -2.87
N VAL A 33 8.26 19.83 -1.82
CA VAL A 33 8.43 18.38 -1.88
C VAL A 33 7.15 17.77 -2.47
N PRO A 34 7.24 16.94 -3.53
CA PRO A 34 6.07 16.29 -4.12
C PRO A 34 5.25 15.57 -3.06
N VAL A 35 3.92 15.63 -3.17
CA VAL A 35 2.99 14.95 -2.25
C VAL A 35 3.29 13.45 -2.16
N LYS A 36 3.78 12.84 -3.24
CA LYS A 36 4.11 11.41 -3.35
C LYS A 36 5.58 11.05 -3.12
N GLU A 37 6.43 11.99 -2.75
CA GLU A 37 7.85 11.70 -2.47
C GLU A 37 8.01 10.59 -1.41
N HIS A 38 7.22 10.65 -0.34
CA HIS A 38 7.30 9.73 0.81
C HIS A 38 7.09 8.24 0.47
N ILE A 39 6.46 7.89 -0.65
CA ILE A 39 6.23 6.47 -1.02
C ILE A 39 7.31 5.90 -1.95
N ILE A 40 8.20 6.73 -2.51
CA ILE A 40 9.12 6.30 -3.57
C ILE A 40 10.01 5.14 -3.11
N GLN A 41 10.61 5.23 -1.91
CA GLN A 41 11.48 4.16 -1.41
C GLN A 41 10.71 2.85 -1.19
N ALA A 42 9.48 2.92 -0.65
CA ALA A 42 8.63 1.75 -0.43
C ALA A 42 8.21 1.11 -1.77
N LEU A 43 7.86 1.93 -2.76
CA LEU A 43 7.51 1.50 -4.10
C LEU A 43 8.71 0.84 -4.81
N LEU A 44 9.89 1.45 -4.75
CA LEU A 44 11.12 0.90 -5.33
C LEU A 44 11.46 -0.44 -4.69
N TRP A 45 11.31 -0.57 -3.36
CA TRP A 45 11.52 -1.84 -2.67
C TRP A 45 10.54 -2.91 -3.17
N GLN A 46 9.24 -2.63 -3.25
CA GLN A 46 8.27 -3.61 -3.77
C GLN A 46 8.53 -3.98 -5.24
N GLN A 47 8.89 -3.02 -6.09
CA GLN A 47 9.06 -3.26 -7.54
C GLN A 47 10.39 -3.91 -7.91
N ASN A 48 11.46 -3.65 -7.15
CA ASN A 48 12.82 -4.00 -7.57
C ASN A 48 13.57 -4.89 -6.57
N ALA A 49 13.21 -4.90 -5.28
CA ALA A 49 13.95 -5.66 -4.29
C ALA A 49 13.75 -7.17 -4.48
N ALA A 50 14.85 -7.91 -4.54
CA ALA A 50 14.80 -9.37 -4.51
C ALA A 50 14.23 -9.88 -3.18
N GLU A 51 14.39 -9.11 -2.10
CA GLU A 51 13.87 -9.37 -0.76
C GLU A 51 12.34 -9.36 -0.73
N TYR A 52 11.69 -8.43 -1.43
CA TYR A 52 10.24 -8.43 -1.57
C TYR A 52 9.77 -9.75 -2.20
N LYS A 53 10.37 -10.12 -3.33
CA LYS A 53 10.07 -11.38 -4.03
C LYS A 53 10.34 -12.61 -3.15
N ALA A 54 11.43 -12.61 -2.38
CA ALA A 54 11.74 -13.69 -1.44
C ALA A 54 10.68 -13.80 -0.34
N LEU A 55 10.21 -12.69 0.21
CA LEU A 55 9.17 -12.67 1.24
C LEU A 55 7.83 -13.17 0.71
N THR A 56 7.42 -12.82 -0.52
CA THR A 56 6.17 -13.33 -1.09
C THR A 56 6.26 -14.84 -1.36
N TYR A 57 7.41 -15.34 -1.86
CA TYR A 57 7.63 -16.79 -1.97
C TYR A 57 7.62 -17.48 -0.61
N GLN A 58 8.27 -16.90 0.39
CA GLN A 58 8.28 -17.46 1.75
C GLN A 58 6.86 -17.58 2.30
N ALA A 59 6.03 -16.55 2.15
CA ALA A 59 4.64 -16.56 2.57
C ALA A 59 3.83 -17.66 1.86
N TYR A 60 3.96 -17.79 0.53
CA TYR A 60 3.25 -18.84 -0.22
C TYR A 60 3.76 -20.25 0.04
N ASN A 61 5.07 -20.45 0.20
CA ASN A 61 5.65 -21.73 0.59
C ASN A 61 5.16 -22.15 1.99
N LEU A 62 5.08 -21.20 2.92
CA LEU A 62 4.54 -21.44 4.25
C LEU A 62 3.03 -21.76 4.20
N ALA A 63 2.26 -21.05 3.38
CA ALA A 63 0.84 -21.36 3.15
C ALA A 63 0.66 -22.80 2.62
N GLN A 64 1.50 -23.22 1.66
CA GLN A 64 1.49 -24.58 1.14
C GLN A 64 1.82 -25.61 2.22
N PHE A 65 2.88 -25.39 2.99
CA PHE A 65 3.27 -26.26 4.10
C PHE A 65 2.15 -26.41 5.14
N GLN A 66 1.49 -25.31 5.52
CA GLN A 66 0.36 -25.36 6.45
C GLN A 66 -0.84 -26.09 5.84
N LEU A 67 -1.13 -25.87 4.56
CA LEU A 67 -2.21 -26.55 3.85
C LEU A 67 -1.98 -28.07 3.85
N ASP A 68 -0.77 -28.53 3.55
CA ASP A 68 -0.42 -29.95 3.57
C ASP A 68 -0.66 -30.57 4.95
N LYS A 69 -0.19 -29.90 6.01
CA LYS A 69 -0.42 -30.31 7.40
C LYS A 69 -1.90 -30.32 7.79
N ILE A 70 -2.70 -29.44 7.21
CA ILE A 70 -4.15 -29.37 7.45
C ILE A 70 -4.84 -30.55 6.77
N LEU A 71 -4.46 -30.88 5.54
CA LEU A 71 -5.02 -31.97 4.74
C LEU A 71 -4.77 -33.35 5.38
N THR A 72 -3.67 -33.54 6.13
CA THR A 72 -3.41 -34.83 6.80
C THR A 72 -4.38 -35.16 7.94
N LYS A 73 -5.11 -34.17 8.48
CA LYS A 73 -5.96 -34.38 9.66
C LYS A 73 -7.29 -35.06 9.32
N ASN A 74 -7.79 -34.88 8.10
CA ASN A 74 -9.05 -35.44 7.59
C ASN A 74 -10.25 -35.33 8.57
N THR A 75 -10.38 -34.21 9.29
CA THR A 75 -11.39 -34.03 10.35
C THR A 75 -12.51 -33.04 9.99
N PHE A 76 -12.58 -32.56 8.75
CA PHE A 76 -13.47 -31.46 8.39
C PHE A 76 -14.89 -31.95 8.06
N LYS A 77 -15.89 -31.32 8.69
CA LYS A 77 -17.32 -31.60 8.45
C LYS A 77 -17.91 -30.84 7.25
N LYS A 78 -17.18 -29.84 6.75
CA LYS A 78 -17.53 -29.00 5.60
C LYS A 78 -16.36 -29.04 4.61
N PRO A 79 -16.60 -28.78 3.31
CA PRO A 79 -15.52 -28.47 2.38
C PRO A 79 -14.63 -27.36 2.95
N ILE A 80 -13.33 -27.49 2.75
CA ILE A 80 -12.37 -26.50 3.26
C ILE A 80 -12.10 -25.42 2.21
N ALA A 81 -11.88 -24.20 2.69
CA ALA A 81 -11.62 -23.05 1.86
C ALA A 81 -10.40 -22.25 2.35
N ILE A 82 -9.75 -21.60 1.40
CA ILE A 82 -8.79 -20.53 1.65
C ILE A 82 -9.48 -19.20 1.33
N VAL A 83 -9.36 -18.23 2.21
CA VAL A 83 -9.75 -16.85 1.92
C VAL A 83 -8.49 -16.03 1.65
N THR A 84 -8.49 -15.25 0.59
CA THR A 84 -7.38 -14.37 0.24
C THR A 84 -7.88 -12.96 -0.07
N ASP A 85 -7.12 -11.95 0.31
CA ASP A 85 -7.22 -10.64 -0.33
C ASP A 85 -6.74 -10.72 -1.81
N ILE A 86 -7.01 -9.67 -2.60
CA ILE A 86 -6.56 -9.55 -3.99
C ILE A 86 -5.38 -8.59 -4.15
N ASP A 87 -5.50 -7.36 -3.66
CA ASP A 87 -4.57 -6.29 -4.01
C ASP A 87 -3.31 -6.40 -3.14
N GLU A 88 -2.11 -6.43 -3.74
CA GLU A 88 -0.82 -6.62 -3.01
C GLU A 88 -0.66 -7.99 -2.34
N THR A 89 -1.69 -8.85 -2.42
CA THR A 89 -1.66 -10.26 -2.01
C THR A 89 -1.60 -11.19 -3.22
N VAL A 90 -2.51 -11.02 -4.19
CA VAL A 90 -2.62 -11.86 -5.40
C VAL A 90 -2.19 -11.12 -6.65
N LEU A 91 -2.68 -9.89 -6.80
CA LEU A 91 -2.42 -9.00 -7.92
C LEU A 91 -1.50 -7.85 -7.49
N ASP A 92 -0.48 -7.60 -8.31
CA ASP A 92 0.46 -6.49 -8.11
C ASP A 92 -0.11 -5.20 -8.74
N ASN A 93 -0.45 -4.24 -7.88
CA ASN A 93 -0.92 -2.91 -8.26
C ASN A 93 0.16 -1.84 -8.10
N SER A 94 1.42 -2.20 -7.82
CA SER A 94 2.51 -1.23 -7.75
C SER A 94 2.63 -0.31 -8.98
N PRO A 95 2.26 -0.69 -10.23
CA PRO A 95 2.24 0.25 -11.34
C PRO A 95 1.23 1.39 -11.17
N TYR A 96 0.11 1.17 -10.46
CA TYR A 96 -0.82 2.25 -10.09
C TYR A 96 -0.14 3.24 -9.14
N SER A 97 0.58 2.76 -8.12
CA SER A 97 1.36 3.61 -7.23
C SER A 97 2.49 4.34 -7.97
N GLY A 98 3.11 3.71 -8.96
CA GLY A 98 4.03 4.38 -9.88
C GLY A 98 3.38 5.53 -10.64
N LYS A 99 2.14 5.35 -11.11
CA LYS A 99 1.38 6.43 -11.77
C LYS A 99 1.04 7.57 -10.81
N GLN A 100 0.80 7.27 -9.53
CA GLN A 100 0.60 8.30 -8.51
C GLN A 100 1.86 9.14 -8.30
N VAL A 101 3.05 8.51 -8.26
CA VAL A 101 4.33 9.23 -8.19
C VAL A 101 4.56 10.06 -9.46
N GLU A 102 4.34 9.48 -10.64
CA GLU A 102 4.53 10.17 -11.93
C GLU A 102 3.71 11.45 -12.05
N LEU A 103 2.47 11.43 -11.55
CA LEU A 103 1.55 12.56 -11.62
C LEU A 103 1.54 13.44 -10.35
N ASP A 104 2.28 13.04 -9.32
CA ASP A 104 2.20 13.60 -7.96
C ASP A 104 0.75 13.69 -7.41
N GLU A 105 -0.05 12.65 -7.65
CA GLU A 105 -1.48 12.60 -7.32
C GLU A 105 -1.79 11.63 -6.17
N ASN A 106 -2.65 12.06 -5.24
CA ASN A 106 -3.24 11.16 -4.25
C ASN A 106 -4.16 10.09 -4.86
N TYR A 107 -4.50 9.08 -4.05
CA TYR A 107 -5.49 8.10 -4.45
C TYR A 107 -6.80 8.79 -4.82
N SER A 108 -7.37 8.41 -5.95
CA SER A 108 -8.73 8.76 -6.34
C SER A 108 -9.45 7.53 -6.87
N SER A 109 -10.75 7.43 -6.57
CA SER A 109 -11.59 6.33 -7.06
C SER A 109 -11.68 6.31 -8.60
N LEU A 110 -11.61 7.47 -9.24
CA LEU A 110 -11.59 7.61 -10.70
C LEU A 110 -10.34 6.95 -11.28
N ARG A 111 -9.14 7.38 -10.83
CA ARG A 111 -7.86 6.84 -11.32
C ARG A 111 -7.72 5.35 -10.99
N TRP A 112 -8.19 4.93 -9.82
CA TRP A 112 -8.21 3.51 -9.46
C TRP A 112 -9.11 2.70 -10.40
N THR A 113 -10.28 3.23 -10.75
CA THR A 113 -11.16 2.57 -11.73
C THR A 113 -10.51 2.49 -13.11
N GLU A 114 -9.82 3.55 -13.55
CA GLU A 114 -9.02 3.51 -14.79
C GLU A 114 -7.97 2.40 -14.76
N TRP A 115 -7.28 2.20 -13.64
CA TRP A 115 -6.29 1.13 -13.47
C TRP A 115 -6.94 -0.26 -13.53
N VAL A 116 -8.00 -0.48 -12.75
CA VAL A 116 -8.70 -1.77 -12.72
C VAL A 116 -9.26 -2.13 -14.10
N ASN A 117 -9.80 -1.16 -14.83
CA ASN A 117 -10.33 -1.35 -16.19
C ASN A 117 -9.26 -1.81 -17.20
N LYS A 118 -7.98 -1.49 -16.96
CA LYS A 118 -6.87 -1.97 -17.82
C LYS A 118 -6.65 -3.47 -17.68
N LYS A 119 -7.03 -4.10 -16.56
CA LYS A 119 -6.82 -5.53 -16.28
C LYS A 119 -5.36 -5.96 -16.43
N LYS A 120 -4.44 -5.05 -16.12
CA LYS A 120 -2.99 -5.18 -16.32
C LYS A 120 -2.22 -5.51 -15.04
N ALA A 121 -2.89 -5.57 -13.89
CA ALA A 121 -2.24 -5.89 -12.63
C ALA A 121 -1.46 -7.21 -12.74
N GLY A 122 -0.23 -7.20 -12.25
CA GLY A 122 0.70 -8.33 -12.32
C GLY A 122 0.30 -9.45 -11.36
N VAL A 123 1.11 -10.51 -11.31
CA VAL A 123 0.92 -11.61 -10.35
C VAL A 123 1.96 -11.45 -9.24
N ILE A 124 1.52 -11.48 -7.99
CA ILE A 124 2.44 -11.53 -6.85
C ILE A 124 3.26 -12.83 -6.92
N PRO A 125 4.60 -12.80 -6.78
CA PRO A 125 5.42 -13.99 -6.95
C PRO A 125 5.04 -15.11 -5.96
N GLY A 126 4.77 -16.30 -6.49
CA GLY A 126 4.33 -17.48 -5.74
C GLY A 126 2.82 -17.73 -5.75
N ALA A 127 2.01 -16.67 -5.95
CA ALA A 127 0.55 -16.74 -5.81
C ALA A 127 -0.09 -17.77 -6.74
N LEU A 128 0.17 -17.66 -8.04
CA LEU A 128 -0.47 -18.52 -9.04
C LEU A 128 -0.15 -20.00 -8.83
N SER A 129 1.09 -20.32 -8.47
CA SER A 129 1.51 -21.69 -8.19
C SER A 129 0.77 -22.26 -6.99
N PHE A 130 0.74 -21.51 -5.88
CA PHE A 130 0.06 -21.92 -4.66
C PHE A 130 -1.45 -22.14 -4.87
N PHE A 131 -2.15 -21.21 -5.53
CA PHE A 131 -3.60 -21.37 -5.71
C PHE A 131 -3.96 -22.49 -6.68
N LYS A 132 -3.16 -22.71 -7.74
CA LYS A 132 -3.31 -23.91 -8.59
C LYS A 132 -3.07 -25.20 -7.80
N TYR A 133 -2.07 -25.21 -6.94
CA TYR A 133 -1.81 -26.34 -6.03
C TYR A 133 -3.00 -26.60 -5.11
N ALA A 134 -3.50 -25.58 -4.42
CA ALA A 134 -4.66 -25.71 -3.52
C ALA A 134 -5.90 -26.23 -4.26
N LYS A 135 -6.19 -25.71 -5.47
CA LYS A 135 -7.26 -26.26 -6.34
C LYS A 135 -7.03 -27.73 -6.66
N SER A 136 -5.79 -28.14 -6.98
CA SER A 136 -5.47 -29.54 -7.28
C SER A 136 -5.68 -30.49 -6.08
N LYS A 137 -5.71 -29.95 -4.87
CA LYS A 137 -6.01 -30.65 -3.62
C LYS A 137 -7.49 -30.60 -3.22
N GLY A 138 -8.37 -30.08 -4.10
CA GLY A 138 -9.80 -29.96 -3.84
C GLY A 138 -10.15 -28.85 -2.84
N VAL A 139 -9.29 -27.84 -2.68
CA VAL A 139 -9.52 -26.71 -1.77
C VAL A 139 -10.01 -25.51 -2.56
N GLU A 140 -11.17 -24.98 -2.19
CA GLU A 140 -11.75 -23.81 -2.82
C GLU A 140 -11.09 -22.51 -2.36
N ILE A 141 -11.00 -21.54 -3.28
CA ILE A 141 -10.37 -20.24 -3.03
C ILE A 141 -11.43 -19.15 -3.15
N PHE A 142 -11.61 -18.36 -2.09
CA PHE A 142 -12.47 -17.19 -2.07
C PHE A 142 -11.63 -15.92 -2.02
N TYR A 143 -11.82 -15.05 -2.99
CA TYR A 143 -11.14 -13.76 -3.11
C TYR A 143 -12.01 -12.67 -2.48
N ILE A 144 -11.66 -12.21 -1.28
CA ILE A 144 -12.39 -11.17 -0.56
C ILE A 144 -11.58 -9.87 -0.58
N SER A 145 -12.00 -8.92 -1.42
CA SER A 145 -11.26 -7.67 -1.66
C SER A 145 -12.12 -6.43 -1.46
N ASN A 146 -11.46 -5.31 -1.14
CA ASN A 146 -12.08 -3.99 -1.00
C ASN A 146 -12.16 -3.17 -2.30
N ARG A 147 -11.84 -3.77 -3.45
CA ARG A 147 -12.34 -3.30 -4.75
C ARG A 147 -13.85 -3.16 -4.71
N SER A 148 -14.38 -2.18 -5.44
CA SER A 148 -15.83 -1.95 -5.49
C SER A 148 -16.52 -3.09 -6.23
N SER A 149 -17.72 -3.48 -5.82
CA SER A 149 -18.55 -4.43 -6.58
C SER A 149 -18.91 -3.95 -7.99
N LYS A 150 -18.78 -2.65 -8.27
CA LYS A 150 -18.85 -2.10 -9.64
C LYS A 150 -17.69 -2.55 -10.53
N GLN A 151 -16.63 -3.12 -9.93
CA GLN A 151 -15.39 -3.58 -10.59
C GLN A 151 -15.30 -5.11 -10.63
N THR A 152 -16.39 -5.83 -10.34
CA THR A 152 -16.41 -7.31 -10.27
C THR A 152 -15.98 -7.93 -11.60
N LYS A 153 -16.56 -7.45 -12.71
CA LYS A 153 -16.26 -7.98 -14.04
C LYS A 153 -14.77 -7.84 -14.38
N GLU A 154 -14.22 -6.65 -14.25
CA GLU A 154 -12.83 -6.35 -14.58
C GLU A 154 -11.86 -7.10 -13.67
N THR A 155 -12.20 -7.25 -12.39
CA THR A 155 -11.39 -8.01 -11.43
C THR A 155 -11.36 -9.50 -11.77
N ILE A 156 -12.52 -10.09 -12.06
CA ILE A 156 -12.62 -11.49 -12.51
C ILE A 156 -11.83 -11.69 -13.80
N GLU A 157 -11.97 -10.79 -14.78
CA GLU A 157 -11.24 -10.89 -16.04
C GLU A 157 -9.73 -10.76 -15.84
N ASN A 158 -9.25 -9.86 -14.97
CA ASN A 158 -7.82 -9.80 -14.65
C ASN A 158 -7.34 -11.11 -14.02
N LEU A 159 -8.09 -11.70 -13.08
CA LEU A 159 -7.75 -12.99 -12.45
C LEU A 159 -7.72 -14.12 -13.48
N LYS A 160 -8.71 -14.19 -14.38
CA LYS A 160 -8.76 -15.15 -15.49
C LYS A 160 -7.57 -15.00 -16.44
N LEU A 161 -7.24 -13.77 -16.84
CA LEU A 161 -6.09 -13.48 -17.70
C LEU A 161 -4.75 -13.93 -17.08
N LYS A 162 -4.66 -13.93 -15.75
CA LYS A 162 -3.48 -14.46 -15.03
C LYS A 162 -3.56 -15.96 -14.73
N GLY A 163 -4.67 -16.62 -15.08
CA GLY A 163 -4.86 -18.05 -14.92
C GLY A 163 -5.17 -18.49 -13.49
N PHE A 164 -5.67 -17.59 -12.64
CA PHE A 164 -6.07 -17.94 -11.27
C PHE A 164 -7.32 -18.83 -11.27
N PRO A 165 -7.37 -19.83 -10.37
CA PRO A 165 -8.55 -20.68 -10.22
C PRO A 165 -9.70 -19.90 -9.57
N PHE A 166 -10.94 -20.40 -9.74
CA PHE A 166 -12.13 -19.82 -9.07
C PHE A 166 -12.30 -18.31 -9.35
N ALA A 167 -11.90 -17.87 -10.55
CA ALA A 167 -12.09 -16.50 -11.00
C ALA A 167 -13.51 -16.36 -11.57
N ASP A 168 -14.51 -16.33 -10.71
CA ASP A 168 -15.94 -16.19 -11.04
C ASP A 168 -16.70 -15.47 -9.92
N GLU A 169 -17.97 -15.13 -10.17
CA GLU A 169 -18.78 -14.30 -9.27
C GLU A 169 -19.14 -15.00 -7.94
N SER A 170 -19.05 -16.33 -7.88
CA SER A 170 -19.34 -17.07 -6.64
C SER A 170 -18.16 -17.05 -5.66
N HIS A 171 -16.94 -16.86 -6.17
CA HIS A 171 -15.70 -16.89 -5.39
C HIS A 171 -15.06 -15.51 -5.22
N VAL A 172 -15.34 -14.55 -6.11
CA VAL A 172 -14.83 -13.18 -6.03
C VAL A 172 -15.87 -12.29 -5.32
N ILE A 173 -15.63 -11.99 -4.05
CA ILE A 173 -16.57 -11.28 -3.17
C ILE A 173 -16.05 -9.87 -2.86
N LEU A 174 -16.49 -8.91 -3.65
CA LEU A 174 -16.04 -7.52 -3.57
C LEU A 174 -16.85 -6.66 -2.58
N LYS A 175 -16.37 -5.44 -2.32
CA LYS A 175 -17.01 -4.49 -1.40
C LYS A 175 -18.25 -3.85 -2.03
N ASN A 176 -19.38 -3.99 -1.35
CA ASN A 176 -20.60 -3.20 -1.64
C ASN A 176 -20.55 -1.85 -0.93
N SER A 177 -20.90 -1.80 0.36
CA SER A 177 -20.97 -0.56 1.16
C SER A 177 -19.77 -0.41 2.10
N ASN A 178 -19.47 -1.45 2.87
CA ASN A 178 -18.55 -1.41 4.01
C ASN A 178 -17.22 -2.10 3.69
N SER A 179 -16.11 -1.53 4.16
CA SER A 179 -14.76 -2.05 3.87
C SER A 179 -14.37 -3.20 4.81
N GLU A 180 -15.10 -3.39 5.90
CA GLU A 180 -15.03 -4.54 6.78
C GLU A 180 -15.29 -5.83 5.99
N LYS A 181 -14.45 -6.83 6.21
CA LYS A 181 -14.48 -8.09 5.45
C LYS A 181 -15.21 -9.20 6.20
N GLU A 182 -15.56 -8.99 7.46
CA GLU A 182 -16.15 -10.03 8.31
C GLU A 182 -17.48 -10.57 7.79
N THR A 183 -18.35 -9.72 7.27
CA THR A 183 -19.64 -10.15 6.68
C THR A 183 -19.43 -11.10 5.49
N ARG A 184 -18.41 -10.83 4.68
CA ARG A 184 -18.03 -11.64 3.51
C ARG A 184 -17.32 -12.93 3.94
N ARG A 185 -16.47 -12.90 4.96
CA ARG A 185 -15.90 -14.12 5.57
C ARG A 185 -17.01 -15.00 6.15
N ASN A 186 -18.00 -14.41 6.81
CA ASN A 186 -19.14 -15.15 7.36
C ASN A 186 -20.01 -15.78 6.28
N TYR A 187 -20.15 -15.14 5.11
CA TYR A 187 -20.80 -15.76 3.95
C TYR A 187 -20.10 -17.07 3.56
N VAL A 188 -18.76 -17.07 3.46
CA VAL A 188 -17.98 -18.29 3.16
C VAL A 188 -18.13 -19.34 4.27
N ARG A 189 -18.10 -18.94 5.55
CA ARG A 189 -18.24 -19.86 6.70
C ARG A 189 -19.59 -20.59 6.76
N LYS A 190 -20.62 -20.11 6.07
CA LYS A 190 -21.91 -20.81 5.98
C LYS A 190 -21.71 -22.18 5.34
N THR A 191 -20.98 -22.25 4.23
CA THR A 191 -20.80 -23.46 3.43
C THR A 191 -19.43 -24.13 3.63
N HIS A 192 -18.40 -23.38 4.03
CA HIS A 192 -17.03 -23.87 4.12
C HIS A 192 -16.40 -23.71 5.50
N GLU A 193 -15.38 -24.52 5.80
CA GLU A 193 -14.44 -24.27 6.88
C GLU A 193 -13.23 -23.49 6.34
N ILE A 194 -13.00 -22.26 6.82
CA ILE A 194 -11.86 -21.47 6.35
C ILE A 194 -10.59 -21.88 7.11
N VAL A 195 -9.65 -22.48 6.39
CA VAL A 195 -8.44 -23.07 6.96
C VAL A 195 -7.23 -22.14 6.94
N LEU A 196 -7.14 -21.26 5.93
CA LEU A 196 -6.10 -20.23 5.82
C LEU A 196 -6.70 -18.90 5.39
N PHE A 197 -6.08 -17.82 5.87
CA PHE A 197 -6.29 -16.45 5.39
C PHE A 197 -4.98 -15.88 4.86
N LEU A 198 -5.01 -15.30 3.67
CA LEU A 198 -3.87 -14.65 3.03
C LEU A 198 -4.18 -13.17 2.82
N GLY A 199 -3.25 -12.28 3.18
CA GLY A 199 -3.47 -10.83 3.07
C GLY A 199 -2.22 -10.01 3.38
N ASP A 200 -2.12 -8.81 2.82
CA ASP A 200 -1.09 -7.82 3.16
C ASP A 200 -1.54 -6.89 4.31
N ASN A 201 -2.84 -6.87 4.63
CA ASN A 201 -3.40 -6.06 5.70
C ASN A 201 -4.04 -6.91 6.81
N LEU A 202 -3.86 -6.50 8.07
CA LEU A 202 -4.38 -7.25 9.23
C LEU A 202 -5.91 -7.42 9.21
N SER A 203 -6.64 -6.48 8.62
CA SER A 203 -8.11 -6.56 8.47
C SER A 203 -8.58 -7.68 7.52
N ASP A 204 -7.67 -8.29 6.77
CA ASP A 204 -7.95 -9.47 5.93
C ASP A 204 -8.21 -10.72 6.78
N PHE A 205 -7.59 -10.79 7.96
CA PHE A 205 -7.59 -11.97 8.82
C PHE A 205 -8.76 -12.04 9.81
N SER A 206 -9.11 -10.90 10.42
CA SER A 206 -10.06 -10.85 11.54
C SER A 206 -10.61 -9.46 11.76
N SER A 207 -11.87 -9.37 12.19
CA SER A 207 -12.53 -8.11 12.55
C SER A 207 -11.91 -7.42 13.76
N ILE A 208 -11.10 -8.11 14.57
CA ILE A 208 -10.39 -7.49 15.70
C ILE A 208 -9.48 -6.34 15.25
N PHE A 209 -9.00 -6.37 13.99
CA PHE A 209 -8.12 -5.36 13.40
C PHE A 209 -8.86 -4.23 12.69
N GLU A 210 -10.18 -4.34 12.49
CA GLU A 210 -10.98 -3.35 11.78
C GLU A 210 -11.20 -2.10 12.65
N ASN A 211 -10.94 -0.91 12.08
CA ASN A 211 -11.10 0.39 12.75
C ASN A 211 -10.38 0.46 14.11
N ARG A 212 -9.06 0.20 14.10
CA ARG A 212 -8.20 0.21 15.28
C ARG A 212 -7.02 1.16 15.11
N SER A 213 -6.58 1.77 16.21
CA SER A 213 -5.34 2.56 16.25
C SER A 213 -4.11 1.66 16.14
N THR A 214 -2.93 2.25 15.86
CA THR A 214 -1.64 1.51 15.82
C THR A 214 -1.41 0.69 17.10
N ILE A 215 -1.65 1.29 18.27
CA ILE A 215 -1.45 0.62 19.57
C ILE A 215 -2.35 -0.61 19.69
N GLN A 216 -3.64 -0.46 19.36
CA GLN A 216 -4.59 -1.56 19.42
C GLN A 216 -4.25 -2.67 18.43
N ARG A 217 -3.88 -2.32 17.19
CA ARG A 217 -3.48 -3.30 16.16
C ARG A 217 -2.25 -4.09 16.61
N ASN A 218 -1.22 -3.42 17.14
CA ASN A 218 -0.01 -4.08 17.64
C ASN A 218 -0.32 -5.01 18.82
N LYS A 219 -1.11 -4.55 19.81
CA LYS A 219 -1.56 -5.40 20.92
C LYS A 219 -2.34 -6.63 20.43
N SER A 220 -3.18 -6.47 19.41
CA SER A 220 -3.91 -7.59 18.80
C SER A 220 -2.97 -8.56 18.09
N VAL A 221 -1.93 -8.08 17.39
CA VAL A 221 -0.89 -8.94 16.82
C VAL A 221 -0.22 -9.77 17.90
N ASP A 222 0.19 -9.15 19.02
CA ASP A 222 0.82 -9.88 20.13
C ASP A 222 -0.09 -10.96 20.71
N SER A 223 -1.38 -10.65 20.87
CA SER A 223 -2.37 -11.60 21.39
C SER A 223 -2.66 -12.77 20.43
N LEU A 224 -2.42 -12.58 19.13
CA LEU A 224 -2.68 -13.56 18.08
C LEU A 224 -1.39 -14.12 17.46
N LYS A 225 -0.23 -13.89 18.08
CA LYS A 225 1.10 -14.21 17.54
C LYS A 225 1.25 -15.64 17.00
N THR A 226 0.56 -16.61 17.61
CA THR A 226 0.62 -18.03 17.22
C THR A 226 -0.20 -18.37 15.96
N LEU A 227 -1.05 -17.46 15.49
CA LEU A 227 -1.82 -17.62 14.26
C LEU A 227 -1.04 -17.17 13.01
N PHE A 228 -0.12 -16.22 13.15
CA PHE A 228 0.71 -15.76 12.03
C PHE A 228 1.69 -16.85 11.59
N GLY A 229 1.74 -17.09 10.28
CA GLY A 229 2.48 -18.21 9.70
C GLY A 229 1.81 -19.58 9.83
N LYS A 230 0.61 -19.65 10.46
CA LYS A 230 -0.16 -20.88 10.65
C LYS A 230 -1.54 -20.80 10.01
N LYS A 231 -2.36 -19.86 10.46
CA LYS A 231 -3.71 -19.58 9.92
C LYS A 231 -3.74 -18.27 9.15
N TYR A 232 -2.92 -17.30 9.55
CA TYR A 232 -2.78 -15.99 8.91
C TYR A 232 -1.43 -15.92 8.21
N ILE A 233 -1.45 -15.82 6.89
CA ILE A 233 -0.25 -15.70 6.06
C ILE A 233 -0.17 -14.26 5.58
N VAL A 234 0.87 -13.55 6.02
CA VAL A 234 1.01 -12.10 5.84
C VAL A 234 1.96 -11.81 4.69
N PHE A 235 1.60 -10.84 3.86
CA PHE A 235 2.41 -10.33 2.76
C PHE A 235 2.89 -8.90 3.08
N PRO A 236 4.10 -8.51 2.63
CA PRO A 236 4.60 -7.16 2.87
C PRO A 236 3.96 -6.16 1.91
N ASN A 237 3.34 -5.10 2.44
CA ASN A 237 2.92 -3.92 1.67
C ASN A 237 3.32 -2.65 2.42
N PRO A 238 4.52 -2.09 2.14
CA PRO A 238 4.98 -0.86 2.76
C PRO A 238 4.45 0.40 2.07
N ILE A 239 3.72 0.29 0.96
CA ILE A 239 3.28 1.44 0.17
C ILE A 239 2.03 2.07 0.79
N TYR A 240 1.07 1.25 1.22
CA TYR A 240 -0.20 1.73 1.77
C TYR A 240 -0.87 0.68 2.66
N GLY A 241 -1.96 1.04 3.34
CA GLY A 241 -2.80 0.11 4.10
C GLY A 241 -3.44 0.71 5.35
N ASP A 242 -4.07 -0.12 6.18
CA ASP A 242 -4.65 0.35 7.46
C ASP A 242 -3.57 0.81 8.45
N TRP A 243 -2.31 0.37 8.28
CA TRP A 243 -1.19 0.85 9.10
C TRP A 243 -0.97 2.35 8.91
N GLU A 244 -1.15 2.87 7.71
CA GLU A 244 -1.09 4.28 7.44
C GLU A 244 -2.44 4.95 7.75
N THR A 245 -3.53 4.49 7.11
CA THR A 245 -4.81 5.22 7.14
C THR A 245 -5.49 5.22 8.52
N LYS A 246 -5.55 4.06 9.20
CA LYS A 246 -6.15 3.92 10.53
C LYS A 246 -5.14 4.10 11.65
N GLY A 247 -3.89 3.70 11.40
CA GLY A 247 -2.79 3.82 12.33
C GLY A 247 -2.21 5.24 12.38
N ILE A 248 -1.29 5.54 11.47
CA ILE A 248 -0.54 6.82 11.43
C ILE A 248 -1.48 8.03 11.32
N LEU A 249 -2.47 7.99 10.43
CA LEU A 249 -3.42 9.06 10.17
C LEU A 249 -4.67 9.00 11.07
N GLU A 250 -4.72 8.05 12.01
CA GLU A 250 -5.75 7.91 13.05
C GLU A 250 -7.18 7.79 12.50
N GLY A 251 -7.34 7.25 11.28
CA GLY A 251 -8.65 7.08 10.63
C GLY A 251 -9.29 8.37 10.14
N LYS A 252 -8.56 9.48 10.13
CA LYS A 252 -9.05 10.79 9.69
C LYS A 252 -8.68 11.03 8.23
N TYR A 253 -9.69 11.10 7.36
CA TYR A 253 -9.50 11.23 5.91
C TYR A 253 -9.49 12.68 5.40
N LYS A 254 -9.78 13.66 6.26
CA LYS A 254 -9.87 15.08 5.87
C LYS A 254 -8.55 15.86 6.03
N TRP A 255 -7.46 15.19 6.37
CA TRP A 255 -6.16 15.83 6.46
C TRP A 255 -5.72 16.36 5.08
N THR A 256 -5.23 17.60 5.05
CA THR A 256 -4.50 18.13 3.90
C THR A 256 -3.19 17.37 3.70
N ASP A 257 -2.58 17.48 2.53
CA ASP A 257 -1.32 16.79 2.27
C ASP A 257 -0.18 17.29 3.17
N PHE A 258 -0.14 18.59 3.46
CA PHE A 258 0.76 19.16 4.45
C PHE A 258 0.54 18.58 5.87
N GLN A 259 -0.72 18.38 6.27
CA GLN A 259 -1.03 17.77 7.57
C GLN A 259 -0.61 16.31 7.62
N LYS A 260 -0.84 15.53 6.56
CA LYS A 260 -0.39 14.13 6.48
C LYS A 260 1.13 14.05 6.58
N ASP A 261 1.83 14.91 5.85
CA ASP A 261 3.30 15.01 5.90
C ASP A 261 3.80 15.29 7.33
N SER A 262 3.27 16.35 7.96
CA SER A 262 3.60 16.69 9.35
C SER A 262 3.32 15.55 10.33
N ILE A 263 2.22 14.81 10.15
CA ILE A 263 1.88 13.64 10.98
C ILE A 263 2.89 12.52 10.78
N ARG A 264 3.27 12.19 9.53
CA ARG A 264 4.27 11.16 9.24
C ARG A 264 5.60 11.49 9.92
N HIS A 265 6.10 12.71 9.73
CA HIS A 265 7.32 13.17 10.40
C HIS A 265 7.23 13.07 11.93
N LYS A 266 6.13 13.52 12.52
CA LYS A 266 5.92 13.46 13.99
C LYS A 266 5.88 12.04 14.55
N LYS A 267 5.45 11.05 13.75
CA LYS A 267 5.31 9.64 14.20
C LYS A 267 6.61 8.85 14.04
N ILE A 268 7.65 9.40 13.41
CA ILE A 268 8.98 8.80 13.39
C ILE A 268 9.58 8.88 14.81
N LEU A 269 10.06 7.75 15.30
CA LEU A 269 10.83 7.70 16.54
C LEU A 269 12.30 7.98 16.20
N SER A 270 12.82 9.12 16.65
CA SER A 270 14.25 9.47 16.52
C SER A 270 15.05 8.97 17.73
N TYR A 271 16.35 8.83 17.54
CA TYR A 271 17.34 8.79 18.63
C TYR A 271 17.93 10.19 18.85
#